data_AF-A0A238U8I0-F1
#
_entry.id   AF-A0A238U8I0-F1
#
_cell.length_a   1.000
_cell.length_b   1.000
_cell.length_c   1.000
_cell.angle_alpha   90.00
_cell.angle_beta   90.00
_cell.angle_gamma   90.00
#
_symmetry.space_group_name_H-M   'P 1'
#
loop_
_entity.id
_entity.type
_entity.pdbx_description
1 polymer ?
#
loop_
_entity_poly.entity_id
_entity_poly.type
_entity_poly.pdbx_seq_one_letter_code
_entity_poly.pdbx_strand_id
1 'polypeptide(L)'
;MQENPSDIIKEITVGNRAVIRKLYSTIFPKIKSYVLKNNGNVEDAEDIFQKVLIQIIARYKTKPFVIKSTLDGFLYIAAANLWKRELNKRKNRVTNTNVFELLSEEEDLTLSVLEQEKWELFQEMLNAISGNCKTLLQLFFKKTPYKKIVSQLGYKSDNVVRQRIFNCKSQLAKAIQNDTRYKELKEL
;
A
#
# COMPACT_ATOMS: atom_id res chain seq x y z
N MET A 1 10.72 18.25 19.07
CA MET A 1 10.27 16.90 19.48
C MET A 1 9.75 16.19 18.24
N GLN A 2 10.38 15.12 17.77
CA GLN A 2 9.84 14.32 16.66
C GLN A 2 8.66 13.51 17.20
N GLU A 3 7.45 13.95 16.89
CA GLU A 3 6.21 13.24 17.24
C GLU A 3 6.21 11.87 16.56
N ASN A 4 5.88 10.82 17.32
CA ASN A 4 5.75 9.47 16.80
C ASN A 4 4.58 9.42 15.79
N PRO A 5 4.76 8.89 14.57
CA PRO A 5 3.70 8.76 13.57
C PRO A 5 2.43 8.08 14.09
N SER A 6 2.55 7.13 15.01
CA SER A 6 1.39 6.43 15.60
C SER A 6 0.57 7.34 16.52
N ASP A 7 1.22 8.25 17.25
CA ASP A 7 0.53 9.20 18.12
C ASP A 7 -0.19 10.26 17.30
N ILE A 8 0.38 10.69 16.17
CA ILE A 8 -0.31 11.59 15.24
C ILE A 8 -1.60 10.94 14.70
N ILE A 9 -1.61 9.65 14.37
CA ILE A 9 -2.86 8.98 13.92
C ILE A 9 -3.91 8.95 15.03
N LYS A 10 -3.52 8.71 16.29
CA LYS A 10 -4.45 8.77 17.43
C LYS A 10 -5.11 10.14 17.50
N GLU A 11 -4.32 11.21 17.40
CA GLU A 11 -4.81 12.58 17.39
C GLU A 11 -5.76 12.88 16.22
N ILE A 12 -5.46 12.38 15.03
CA ILE A 12 -6.36 12.48 13.87
C ILE A 12 -7.69 11.74 14.15
N THR A 13 -7.61 10.57 14.78
CA THR A 13 -8.77 9.68 15.06
C THR A 13 -9.77 10.32 16.03
N VAL A 14 -9.29 11.13 16.97
CA VAL A 14 -10.13 11.92 17.90
C VAL A 14 -10.52 13.30 17.34
N GLY A 15 -10.17 13.60 16.08
CA GLY A 15 -10.56 14.83 15.41
C GLY A 15 -9.77 16.07 15.84
N ASN A 16 -8.51 15.92 16.28
CA ASN A 16 -7.67 17.04 16.67
C ASN A 16 -7.43 18.00 15.48
N ARG A 17 -8.13 19.15 15.49
CA ARG A 17 -8.11 20.14 14.42
C ARG A 17 -6.73 20.75 14.18
N ALA A 18 -5.90 20.90 15.22
CA ALA A 18 -4.56 21.47 15.08
C ALA A 18 -3.65 20.52 14.29
N VAL A 19 -3.73 19.23 14.60
CA VAL A 19 -2.99 18.18 13.88
C VAL A 19 -3.47 18.07 12.44
N ILE A 20 -4.78 18.02 12.20
CA ILE A 20 -5.34 17.97 10.84
C ILE A 20 -4.87 19.19 10.02
N ARG A 21 -4.96 20.40 10.57
CA ARG A 21 -4.50 21.63 9.92
C ARG A 21 -3.00 21.57 9.58
N LYS A 22 -2.18 21.01 10.46
CA LYS A 22 -0.75 20.78 10.21
C LYS A 22 -0.56 19.89 8.98
N LEU A 23 -1.28 18.78 8.86
CA LEU A 23 -1.20 17.87 7.69
C LEU A 23 -1.61 18.57 6.39
N TYR A 24 -2.64 19.42 6.42
CA TYR A 24 -3.03 20.26 5.28
C TYR A 24 -1.91 21.23 4.87
N SER A 25 -1.17 21.79 5.82
CA SER A 25 -0.08 22.70 5.49
C SER A 25 1.20 22.00 5.00
N THR A 26 1.48 20.77 5.46
CA THR A 26 2.76 20.10 5.22
C THR A 26 2.71 18.99 4.16
N ILE A 27 1.60 18.24 4.09
CA ILE A 27 1.50 17.01 3.27
C ILE A 27 0.62 17.26 2.04
N PHE A 28 -0.51 17.92 2.20
CA PHE A 28 -1.43 18.19 1.09
C PHE A 28 -0.75 18.86 -0.13
N PRO A 29 0.17 19.84 0.01
CA PRO A 29 0.86 20.41 -1.16
C PRO A 29 1.64 19.37 -1.98
N LYS A 30 2.24 18.37 -1.31
CA LYS A 30 2.98 17.28 -1.96
C LYS A 30 2.03 16.35 -2.73
N ILE A 31 0.88 16.04 -2.14
CA ILE A 31 -0.17 15.21 -2.75
C ILE A 31 -0.80 15.95 -3.95
N LYS A 32 -1.17 17.22 -3.77
CA LYS A 32 -1.67 18.09 -4.83
C LYS A 32 -0.72 18.14 -6.02
N SER A 33 0.57 18.37 -5.77
CA SER A 33 1.58 18.36 -6.85
C SER A 33 1.62 17.01 -7.59
N TYR A 34 1.52 15.89 -6.88
CA TYR A 34 1.48 14.57 -7.49
C TYR A 34 0.22 14.36 -8.34
N VAL A 35 -0.97 14.65 -7.80
CA VAL A 35 -2.25 14.47 -8.52
C VAL A 35 -2.29 15.31 -9.79
N LEU A 36 -1.91 16.59 -9.71
CA LEU A 36 -1.85 17.49 -10.87
C LEU A 36 -0.90 17.00 -11.96
N LYS A 37 0.25 16.42 -11.57
CA LYS A 37 1.21 15.83 -12.53
C LYS A 37 0.73 14.53 -13.16
N ASN A 38 -0.34 13.93 -12.65
CA ASN A 38 -0.84 12.62 -13.06
C ASN A 38 -2.32 12.71 -13.48
N ASN A 39 -2.67 13.65 -14.36
CA ASN A 39 -3.99 13.76 -14.98
C ASN A 39 -5.15 14.09 -14.01
N GLY A 40 -4.86 14.74 -12.88
CA GLY A 40 -5.87 15.21 -11.93
C GLY A 40 -5.96 16.72 -11.87
N ASN A 41 -6.99 17.23 -11.19
CA ASN A 41 -7.17 18.64 -10.89
C ASN A 41 -7.01 18.92 -9.37
N VAL A 42 -7.32 20.14 -8.93
CA VAL A 42 -7.17 20.54 -7.51
C VAL A 42 -8.23 19.86 -6.63
N GLU A 43 -9.47 19.78 -7.11
CA GLU A 43 -10.59 19.12 -6.41
C GLU A 43 -10.31 17.62 -6.21
N ASP A 44 -9.77 16.96 -7.24
CA ASP A 44 -9.29 15.57 -7.17
C ASP A 44 -8.25 15.40 -6.04
N ALA A 45 -7.33 16.36 -5.89
CA ALA A 45 -6.32 16.28 -4.85
C ALA A 45 -6.91 16.44 -3.44
N GLU A 46 -7.90 17.31 -3.28
CA GLU A 46 -8.59 17.53 -2.02
C GLU A 46 -9.40 16.29 -1.62
N ASP A 47 -10.14 15.73 -2.57
CA ASP A 47 -10.90 14.49 -2.41
C ASP A 47 -9.99 13.31 -2.03
N ILE A 48 -8.88 13.11 -2.77
CA ILE A 48 -7.90 12.05 -2.47
C ILE A 48 -7.31 12.23 -1.07
N PHE A 49 -6.97 13.46 -0.68
CA PHE A 49 -6.42 13.70 0.65
C PHE A 49 -7.42 13.37 1.76
N GLN A 50 -8.68 13.80 1.61
CA GLN A 50 -9.74 13.51 2.57
C GLN A 50 -10.00 12.00 2.67
N LYS A 51 -10.15 11.31 1.53
CA LYS A 51 -10.36 9.86 1.49
C LYS A 51 -9.23 9.10 2.17
N VAL A 52 -7.98 9.51 1.98
CA VAL A 52 -6.83 8.91 2.68
C VAL A 52 -6.94 9.09 4.19
N LEU A 53 -7.29 10.28 4.67
CA LEU A 53 -7.47 10.53 6.11
C LEU A 53 -8.60 9.65 6.68
N ILE A 54 -9.75 9.60 6.00
CA ILE A 54 -10.90 8.79 6.42
C ILE A 54 -10.54 7.30 6.47
N GLN A 55 -9.90 6.77 5.42
CA GLN A 55 -9.46 5.37 5.36
C GLN A 55 -8.50 5.03 6.51
N ILE A 56 -7.58 5.93 6.84
CA ILE A 56 -6.62 5.72 7.93
C ILE A 56 -7.32 5.75 9.29
N ILE A 57 -8.22 6.70 9.52
CA ILE A 57 -9.00 6.79 10.76
C ILE A 57 -9.82 5.51 10.95
N ALA A 58 -10.58 5.11 9.94
CA ALA A 58 -11.43 3.93 9.99
C ALA A 58 -10.60 2.68 10.25
N ARG A 59 -9.51 2.49 9.50
CA ARG A 59 -8.59 1.37 9.69
C ARG A 59 -7.97 1.33 11.08
N TYR A 60 -7.53 2.49 11.60
CA TYR A 60 -6.91 2.56 12.93
C TYR A 60 -7.92 2.26 14.04
N LYS A 61 -9.18 2.68 13.88
CA LYS A 61 -10.28 2.32 14.80
C LYS A 61 -10.57 0.82 14.79
N THR A 62 -10.54 0.16 13.63
CA THR A 62 -10.77 -1.29 13.51
C THR A 62 -9.61 -2.08 14.10
N LYS A 63 -8.37 -1.75 13.73
CA LYS A 63 -7.15 -2.43 14.19
C LYS A 63 -6.00 -1.44 14.27
N PRO A 64 -5.63 -0.96 15.48
CA PRO A 64 -4.51 -0.06 15.65
C PRO A 64 -3.21 -0.65 15.07
N PHE A 65 -2.47 0.18 14.34
CA PHE A 65 -1.23 -0.25 13.69
C PHE A 65 -0.09 0.77 13.90
N VAL A 66 1.14 0.30 13.76
CA VAL A 66 2.35 1.12 13.87
C VAL A 66 2.87 1.44 12.47
N ILE A 67 3.04 2.73 12.18
CA ILE A 67 3.76 3.16 10.96
C ILE A 67 5.27 2.98 11.21
N LYS A 68 5.92 2.15 10.37
CA LYS A 68 7.38 1.92 10.42
C LYS A 68 8.18 2.94 9.60
N SER A 69 7.51 3.77 8.81
CA SER A 69 8.08 4.86 8.01
C SER A 69 7.79 6.24 8.62
N THR A 70 8.18 7.32 7.93
CA THR A 70 7.66 8.65 8.27
C THR A 70 6.17 8.73 7.94
N LEU A 71 5.43 9.54 8.71
CA LEU A 71 4.01 9.80 8.46
C LEU A 71 3.79 10.43 7.08
N ASP A 72 4.62 11.42 6.72
CA ASP A 72 4.62 12.05 5.40
C ASP A 72 4.72 11.03 4.26
N GLY A 73 5.69 10.10 4.35
CA GLY A 73 5.89 9.08 3.34
C GLY A 73 4.71 8.11 3.26
N PHE A 74 4.16 7.73 4.42
CA PHE A 74 2.99 6.87 4.51
C PHE A 74 1.77 7.48 3.83
N LEU A 75 1.42 8.73 4.21
CA LEU A 75 0.27 9.46 3.65
C LEU A 75 0.43 9.74 2.16
N TYR A 76 1.64 10.11 1.73
CA TYR A 76 1.94 10.34 0.33
C TYR A 76 1.76 9.06 -0.52
N ILE A 77 2.28 7.91 -0.05
CA ILE A 77 2.12 6.64 -0.75
C ILE A 77 0.65 6.21 -0.80
N ALA A 78 -0.09 6.36 0.31
CA ALA A 78 -1.51 6.07 0.36
C ALA A 78 -2.28 6.89 -0.69
N ALA A 79 -2.07 8.21 -0.72
CA ALA A 79 -2.67 9.10 -1.71
C ALA A 79 -2.27 8.75 -3.15
N ALA A 80 -1.00 8.47 -3.39
CA ALA A 80 -0.51 8.13 -4.72
C ALA A 80 -1.12 6.82 -5.25
N ASN A 81 -1.34 5.84 -4.37
CA ASN A 81 -1.99 4.58 -4.73
C ASN A 81 -3.49 4.77 -4.95
N LEU A 82 -4.17 5.53 -4.08
CA LEU A 82 -5.58 5.84 -4.24
C LEU A 82 -5.84 6.56 -5.57
N TRP A 83 -5.00 7.54 -5.90
CA TRP A 83 -5.12 8.26 -7.17
C TRP A 83 -4.91 7.36 -8.39
N LYS A 84 -3.95 6.42 -8.34
CA LYS A 84 -3.77 5.43 -9.43
C LYS A 84 -5.01 4.56 -9.62
N ARG A 85 -5.69 4.17 -8.54
CA ARG A 85 -6.95 3.41 -8.61
C ARG A 85 -8.04 4.25 -9.26
N GLU A 86 -8.16 5.50 -8.85
CA GLU A 86 -9.11 6.45 -9.41
C GLU A 86 -8.91 6.64 -10.92
N LEU A 87 -7.65 6.80 -11.37
CA LEU A 87 -7.34 6.84 -12.81
C LEU A 87 -7.74 5.56 -13.56
N ASN A 88 -7.53 4.39 -12.97
CA ASN A 88 -7.94 3.12 -13.57
C ASN A 88 -9.48 3.00 -13.63
N LYS A 89 -10.20 3.43 -12.58
CA LYS A 89 -11.67 3.48 -12.54
C LYS A 89 -12.19 4.40 -13.65
N ARG A 90 -11.62 5.62 -13.77
CA ARG A 90 -11.97 6.57 -14.83
C ARG A 90 -11.75 5.98 -16.22
N LYS A 91 -10.63 5.30 -16.45
CA LYS A 91 -10.33 4.64 -17.72
C LYS A 91 -11.36 3.56 -18.06
N ASN A 92 -11.72 2.73 -17.08
CA ASN A 92 -12.69 1.64 -17.25
C ASN A 92 -14.12 2.16 -17.49
N ARG A 93 -14.49 3.29 -16.86
CA ARG A 93 -15.78 3.97 -17.07
C ARG A 93 -15.93 4.55 -18.48
N VAL A 94 -14.83 5.00 -19.09
CA VAL A 94 -14.84 5.48 -20.48
C VAL A 94 -15.02 4.32 -21.48
N THR A 95 -14.58 3.11 -21.13
CA THR A 95 -14.70 1.92 -22.00
C THR A 95 -16.01 1.15 -21.85
N ASN A 96 -16.72 1.28 -20.73
CA ASN A 96 -18.01 0.63 -20.49
C ASN A 96 -19.11 1.69 -20.35
N THR A 97 -19.85 1.96 -21.42
CA THR A 97 -20.98 2.90 -21.44
C THR A 97 -22.25 2.37 -20.76
N ASN A 98 -22.28 1.09 -20.38
CA ASN A 98 -23.38 0.49 -19.62
C ASN A 98 -22.88 -0.02 -18.26
N VAL A 99 -23.68 0.26 -17.22
CA VAL A 99 -23.51 -0.06 -15.79
C VAL A 99 -22.72 0.98 -14.99
N PHE A 100 -23.46 1.94 -14.43
CA PHE A 100 -23.04 2.69 -13.25
C PHE A 100 -23.36 1.86 -12.01
N GLU A 101 -22.36 1.23 -11.42
CA GLU A 101 -22.32 1.14 -9.97
C GLU A 101 -21.44 2.29 -9.49
N LEU A 102 -22.08 3.26 -8.84
CA LEU A 102 -21.39 4.07 -7.84
C LEU A 102 -20.82 3.07 -6.84
N LEU A 103 -19.55 2.69 -7.00
CA LEU A 103 -18.83 2.02 -5.92
C LEU A 103 -18.95 2.94 -4.72
N SER A 104 -19.73 2.53 -3.72
CA SER A 104 -20.02 3.38 -2.57
C SER A 104 -18.74 3.62 -1.78
N GLU A 105 -18.64 4.74 -1.06
CA GLU A 105 -17.47 5.01 -0.20
C GLU A 105 -17.26 3.89 0.84
N GLU A 106 -18.34 3.19 1.21
CA GLU A 106 -18.33 2.01 2.08
C GLU A 106 -17.66 0.79 1.42
N GLU A 107 -17.88 0.56 0.13
CA GLU A 107 -17.20 -0.50 -0.63
C GLU A 107 -15.71 -0.22 -0.79
N ASP A 108 -15.32 1.04 -1.02
CA ASP A 108 -13.90 1.43 -1.09
C ASP A 108 -13.20 1.27 0.27
N LEU A 109 -13.89 1.54 1.37
CA LEU A 109 -13.38 1.29 2.72
C LEU A 109 -13.24 -0.21 3.01
N THR A 110 -14.26 -1.00 2.66
CA THR A 110 -14.27 -2.46 2.83
C THR A 110 -13.13 -3.10 2.03
N LEU A 111 -12.93 -2.67 0.78
CA LEU A 111 -11.83 -3.10 -0.06
C LEU A 111 -10.46 -2.77 0.58
N SER A 112 -10.33 -1.60 1.20
CA SER A 112 -9.09 -1.19 1.89
C SER A 112 -8.76 -2.10 3.08
N VAL A 113 -9.77 -2.50 3.85
CA VAL A 113 -9.62 -3.43 4.99
C VAL A 113 -9.17 -4.82 4.48
N LEU A 114 -9.85 -5.34 3.46
CA LEU A 114 -9.53 -6.62 2.85
C LEU A 114 -8.11 -6.65 2.25
N GLU A 115 -7.70 -5.59 1.57
CA GLU A 115 -6.33 -5.45 1.07
C GLU A 115 -5.29 -5.43 2.19
N GLN A 116 -5.63 -4.85 3.33
CA GLN A 116 -4.75 -4.86 4.49
C GLN A 116 -4.59 -6.27 5.07
N GLU A 117 -5.66 -7.04 5.16
CA GLU A 117 -5.59 -8.44 5.61
C GLU A 117 -4.76 -9.30 4.63
N LYS A 118 -4.97 -9.11 3.32
CA LYS A 118 -4.14 -9.73 2.27
C LYS A 118 -2.67 -9.37 2.44
N TRP A 119 -2.36 -8.12 2.76
CA TRP A 119 -0.99 -7.66 2.99
C TRP A 119 -0.37 -8.25 4.25
N GLU A 120 -1.14 -8.36 5.35
CA GLU A 120 -0.68 -8.98 6.60
C GLU A 120 -0.34 -10.45 6.39
N LEU A 121 -1.24 -11.21 5.77
CA LEU A 121 -1.00 -12.60 5.41
C LEU A 121 0.26 -12.74 4.53
N PHE A 122 0.41 -11.87 3.52
CA PHE A 122 1.61 -11.86 2.67
C PHE A 122 2.89 -11.62 3.49
N GLN A 123 2.89 -10.66 4.42
CA GLN A 123 4.05 -10.36 5.25
C GLN A 123 4.39 -11.52 6.20
N GLU A 124 3.40 -12.13 6.82
CA GLU A 124 3.57 -13.30 7.68
C GLU A 124 4.19 -14.47 6.90
N MET A 125 3.64 -14.79 5.73
CA MET A 125 4.16 -15.87 4.89
C MET A 125 5.57 -15.56 4.34
N LEU A 126 5.84 -14.29 3.98
CA LEU A 126 7.18 -13.86 3.57
C LEU A 126 8.20 -13.97 4.73
N ASN A 127 7.76 -13.85 5.98
CA ASN A 127 8.60 -14.05 7.15
C ASN A 127 8.79 -15.54 7.48
N ALA A 128 7.85 -16.40 7.10
CA ALA A 128 7.89 -17.84 7.36
C ALA A 128 8.74 -18.64 6.35
N ILE A 129 8.96 -18.13 5.13
CA ILE A 129 9.86 -18.79 4.16
C ILE A 129 11.33 -18.68 4.57
N SER A 130 12.19 -19.51 3.96
CA SER A 130 13.63 -19.54 4.26
C SER A 130 14.31 -18.15 4.19
N GLY A 131 15.23 -17.87 5.11
CA GLY A 131 15.90 -16.56 5.23
C GLY A 131 16.61 -16.11 3.94
N ASN A 132 17.18 -17.05 3.19
CA ASN A 132 17.78 -16.78 1.87
C ASN A 132 16.72 -16.32 0.85
N CYS A 133 15.57 -17.00 0.78
CA CYS A 133 14.48 -16.60 -0.11
C CYS A 133 13.85 -15.27 0.30
N LYS A 134 13.63 -15.05 1.61
CA LYS A 134 13.14 -13.77 2.14
C LYS A 134 14.04 -12.62 1.72
N THR A 135 15.34 -12.74 1.95
CA THR A 135 16.32 -11.68 1.63
C THR A 135 16.38 -11.41 0.13
N LEU A 136 16.42 -12.46 -0.69
CA LEU A 136 16.39 -12.34 -2.16
C LEU A 136 15.12 -11.64 -2.65
N LEU A 137 13.95 -12.03 -2.15
CA LEU A 137 12.68 -11.40 -2.54
C LEU A 137 12.59 -9.94 -2.08
N GLN A 138 13.11 -9.61 -0.89
CA GLN A 138 13.17 -8.23 -0.42
C GLN A 138 14.04 -7.34 -1.34
N LEU A 139 15.20 -7.82 -1.76
CA LEU A 139 16.06 -7.10 -2.72
C LEU A 139 15.36 -6.94 -4.08
N PHE A 140 14.68 -7.99 -4.54
CA PHE A 140 13.90 -7.96 -5.77
C PHE A 140 12.75 -6.94 -5.70
N PHE A 141 11.96 -6.90 -4.62
CA PHE A 141 10.86 -5.94 -4.45
C PHE A 141 11.34 -4.49 -4.34
N LYS A 142 12.55 -4.26 -3.81
CA LYS A 142 13.24 -2.96 -3.84
C LYS A 142 13.75 -2.57 -5.24
N LYS A 143 13.49 -3.37 -6.28
CA LYS A 143 13.99 -3.18 -7.65
C LYS A 143 15.52 -3.10 -7.73
N THR A 144 16.21 -3.82 -6.85
CA THR A 144 17.68 -3.89 -6.87
C THR A 144 18.14 -4.56 -8.18
N PRO A 145 19.09 -3.96 -8.93
CA PRO A 145 19.61 -4.57 -10.15
C PRO A 145 20.20 -5.96 -9.89
N TYR A 146 19.97 -6.92 -10.78
CA TYR A 146 20.42 -8.31 -10.60
C TYR A 146 21.93 -8.43 -10.35
N LYS A 147 22.76 -7.67 -11.08
CA LYS A 147 24.21 -7.61 -10.84
C LYS A 147 24.59 -7.27 -9.39
N LYS A 148 23.83 -6.38 -8.73
CA LYS A 148 24.05 -6.04 -7.31
C LYS A 148 23.59 -7.16 -6.39
N ILE A 149 22.51 -7.87 -6.74
CA ILE A 149 22.03 -9.02 -5.97
C ILE A 149 23.04 -10.18 -6.06
N VAL A 150 23.64 -10.40 -7.24
CA VAL A 150 24.72 -11.39 -7.45
C VAL A 150 25.87 -11.14 -6.48
N SER A 151 26.39 -9.91 -6.42
CA SER A 151 27.50 -9.58 -5.54
C SER A 151 27.12 -9.62 -4.06
N GLN A 152 25.92 -9.13 -3.69
CA GLN A 152 25.47 -9.10 -2.30
C GLN A 152 25.21 -10.48 -1.69
N LEU A 153 24.69 -11.42 -2.49
CA LEU A 153 24.30 -12.76 -2.02
C LEU A 153 25.27 -13.87 -2.47
N GLY A 154 26.38 -13.51 -3.12
CA GLY A 154 27.39 -14.47 -3.57
C GLY A 154 26.90 -15.44 -4.63
N TYR A 155 25.97 -15.03 -5.49
CA TYR A 155 25.48 -15.87 -6.59
C TYR A 155 26.43 -15.85 -7.79
N LYS A 156 26.36 -16.86 -8.64
CA LYS A 156 27.27 -17.02 -9.79
C LYS A 156 26.92 -16.12 -10.98
N SER A 157 25.64 -15.81 -11.19
CA SER A 157 25.18 -15.01 -12.34
C SER A 157 23.76 -14.48 -12.17
N ASP A 158 23.38 -13.53 -13.01
CA ASP A 158 22.02 -12.98 -13.11
C ASP A 158 20.98 -14.08 -13.42
N ASN A 159 21.36 -15.11 -14.20
CA ASN A 159 20.46 -16.23 -14.51
C ASN A 159 20.15 -17.05 -13.26
N VAL A 160 21.15 -17.28 -12.40
CA VAL A 160 20.95 -17.94 -11.10
C VAL A 160 20.03 -17.12 -10.20
N VAL A 161 20.18 -15.79 -10.20
CA VAL A 161 19.29 -14.88 -9.46
C VAL A 161 17.84 -15.01 -9.95
N ARG A 162 17.60 -14.97 -11.27
CA ARG A 162 16.26 -15.12 -11.85
C ARG A 162 15.60 -16.45 -11.47
N GLN A 163 16.34 -17.55 -11.61
CA GLN A 163 15.83 -18.88 -11.26
C GLN A 163 15.49 -18.98 -9.77
N ARG A 164 16.35 -18.44 -8.90
CA ARG A 164 16.11 -18.40 -7.46
C ARG A 164 14.91 -17.54 -7.11
N ILE A 165 14.74 -16.37 -7.73
CA ILE A 165 13.55 -15.52 -7.55
C ILE A 165 12.29 -16.30 -7.92
N PHE A 166 12.29 -17.00 -9.06
CA PHE A 166 11.16 -17.83 -9.48
C PHE A 166 10.82 -18.89 -8.43
N ASN A 167 11.82 -19.65 -7.98
CA ASN A 167 11.63 -20.70 -6.96
C ASN A 167 11.12 -20.13 -5.63
N CYS A 168 11.71 -19.03 -5.15
CA CYS A 168 11.29 -18.38 -3.91
C CYS A 168 9.87 -17.79 -4.01
N LYS A 169 9.48 -17.23 -5.16
CA LYS A 169 8.09 -16.81 -5.41
C LYS A 169 7.13 -17.99 -5.37
N SER A 170 7.49 -19.13 -5.97
CA SER A 170 6.67 -20.33 -5.93
C SER A 170 6.50 -20.86 -4.49
N GLN A 171 7.58 -20.86 -3.70
CA GLN A 171 7.52 -21.21 -2.28
C GLN A 171 6.62 -20.28 -1.49
N LEU A 172 6.74 -18.96 -1.69
CA LEU A 172 5.90 -17.97 -1.03
C LEU A 172 4.42 -18.14 -1.43
N ALA A 173 4.13 -18.35 -2.71
CA ALA A 173 2.77 -18.58 -3.18
C ALA A 173 2.15 -19.84 -2.55
N LYS A 174 2.91 -20.93 -2.46
CA LYS A 174 2.46 -22.16 -1.77
C LYS A 174 2.19 -21.93 -0.29
N ALA A 175 3.07 -21.20 0.39
CA ALA A 175 2.88 -20.86 1.81
C ALA A 175 1.58 -20.07 2.02
N ILE A 176 1.32 -19.07 1.18
CA ILE A 176 0.07 -18.31 1.20
C ILE A 176 -1.13 -19.21 0.93
N GLN A 177 -1.09 -20.04 -0.12
CA GLN A 177 -2.21 -20.90 -0.51
C GLN A 177 -2.56 -21.97 0.53
N ASN A 178 -1.61 -22.38 1.35
CA ASN A 178 -1.81 -23.37 2.40
C ASN A 178 -2.41 -22.77 3.69
N ASP A 179 -2.38 -21.44 3.85
CA ASP A 179 -2.98 -20.77 4.99
C ASP A 179 -4.52 -20.76 4.84
N THR A 180 -5.24 -21.05 5.92
CA THR A 180 -6.72 -21.12 5.89
C THR A 180 -7.34 -19.78 5.52
N ARG A 181 -6.72 -18.66 5.94
CA ARG A 181 -7.17 -17.29 5.62
C ARG A 181 -7.13 -17.00 4.13
N TYR A 182 -6.30 -17.71 3.36
CA TYR A 182 -6.24 -17.49 1.91
C TYR A 182 -7.56 -17.81 1.21
N LYS A 183 -8.29 -18.83 1.67
CA LYS A 183 -9.60 -19.16 1.09
C LYS A 183 -10.61 -18.06 1.37
N GLU A 184 -10.67 -17.60 2.62
CA GLU A 184 -11.55 -16.51 3.06
C GLU A 184 -11.26 -15.21 2.31
N LEU A 185 -9.99 -14.87 2.12
CA LEU A 185 -9.57 -13.64 1.42
C LEU A 185 -9.65 -13.75 -0.11
N LYS A 186 -9.79 -14.95 -0.68
CA LYS A 186 -9.89 -15.14 -2.14
C LYS A 186 -11.31 -15.02 -2.65
N GLU A 187 -12.30 -15.38 -1.83
CA GLU A 187 -13.72 -15.41 -2.19
C GLU A 187 -14.45 -14.08 -1.96
N LEU A 188 -13.77 -13.11 -1.34
CA LEU A 188 -14.19 -11.72 -1.15
C LEU A 188 -13.42 -10.76 -2.08
#